data_AF-A0A0G0KNC3-F1
#
_entry.id   AF-A0A0G0KNC3-F1
#
_cell.length_a   1.000
_cell.length_b   1.000
_cell.length_c   1.000
_cell.angle_alpha   90.00
_cell.angle_beta   90.00
_cell.angle_gamma   90.00
#
_symmetry.space_group_name_H-M   'P 1'
#
loop_
_entity.id
_entity.type
_entity.pdbx_description
1 polymer ?
#
loop_
_entity_poly.entity_id
_entity_poly.type
_entity_poly.pdbx_seq_one_letter_code
_entity_poly.pdbx_strand_id
1 'polypeptide(L)'
;MIKKRVKNLFRLTALISVRQGYFLGRNWYELMREPYLTIKALRESRDKSQIFLISLTALAPLFLYVILRIIYDLIRYRSLLIVTGGVFKLAVFIQGLILVYLGYWVIKVFQEE
;
A
#
# COMPACT_ATOMS: atom_id res chain seq x y z
N MET A 1 -30.48 18.87 12.60
CA MET A 1 -29.37 19.48 11.82
C MET A 1 -28.14 18.58 11.67
N ILE A 2 -27.79 17.78 12.68
CA ILE A 2 -26.63 16.87 12.65
C ILE A 2 -26.71 15.83 11.53
N LYS A 3 -27.87 15.18 11.30
CA LYS A 3 -28.06 14.19 10.23
C LYS A 3 -27.70 14.70 8.82
N LYS A 4 -28.03 15.96 8.49
CA LYS A 4 -27.69 16.56 7.19
C LYS A 4 -26.18 16.80 7.04
N ARG A 5 -25.49 17.24 8.12
CA ARG A 5 -24.03 17.40 8.12
C ARG A 5 -23.30 16.06 7.96
N VAL A 6 -23.75 15.03 8.68
CA VAL A 6 -23.17 13.68 8.56
C VAL A 6 -23.33 13.13 7.14
N LYS A 7 -24.51 13.30 6.51
CA LYS A 7 -24.74 12.87 5.12
C LYS A 7 -23.81 13.59 4.13
N ASN A 8 -23.57 14.89 4.31
CA ASN A 8 -22.67 15.65 3.46
C ASN A 8 -21.19 15.26 3.67
N LEU A 9 -20.78 15.04 4.92
CA LEU A 9 -19.44 14.53 5.24
C LEU A 9 -19.23 13.15 4.60
N PHE A 10 -20.19 12.24 4.72
CA PHE A 10 -20.10 10.92 4.09
C PHE A 10 -19.96 11.01 2.57
N ARG A 11 -20.74 11.88 1.91
CA ARG A 11 -20.65 12.08 0.46
C ARG A 11 -19.29 12.64 0.04
N LEU A 12 -18.74 13.59 0.81
CA LEU A 12 -17.40 14.14 0.58
C LEU A 12 -16.32 13.06 0.76
N THR A 13 -16.36 12.32 1.86
CA THR A 13 -15.42 11.22 2.11
C THR A 13 -15.47 10.17 1.02
N ALA A 14 -16.66 9.78 0.56
CA ALA A 14 -16.83 8.84 -0.54
C ALA A 14 -16.21 9.37 -1.85
N LEU A 15 -16.48 10.62 -2.22
CA LEU A 15 -15.90 11.24 -3.41
C LEU A 15 -14.37 11.31 -3.35
N ILE A 16 -13.83 11.69 -2.19
CA ILE A 16 -12.37 11.72 -1.97
C ILE A 16 -11.80 10.30 -2.08
N SER A 17 -12.45 9.31 -1.48
CA SER A 17 -11.99 7.92 -1.51
C SER A 17 -11.96 7.35 -2.92
N VAL A 18 -13.00 7.60 -3.72
CA VAL A 18 -13.05 7.19 -5.14
C VAL A 18 -11.94 7.87 -5.94
N ARG A 19 -11.75 9.18 -5.76
CA ARG A 19 -10.69 9.94 -6.43
C ARG A 19 -9.31 9.38 -6.06
N GLN A 20 -9.02 9.20 -4.78
CA GLN A 20 -7.74 8.67 -4.31
C GLN A 20 -7.51 7.24 -4.77
N GLY A 21 -8.54 6.41 -4.78
CA GLY A 21 -8.48 5.03 -5.29
C GLY A 21 -8.17 4.98 -6.78
N TYR A 22 -8.78 5.86 -7.59
CA TYR A 22 -8.48 5.97 -9.02
C TYR A 22 -7.02 6.36 -9.27
N PHE A 23 -6.53 7.41 -8.59
CA PHE A 23 -5.13 7.84 -8.72
C PHE A 23 -4.16 6.77 -8.25
N LEU A 24 -4.47 6.08 -7.16
CA LEU A 24 -3.65 4.99 -6.65
C LEU A 24 -3.55 3.83 -7.65
N GLY A 25 -4.68 3.39 -8.22
CA GLY A 25 -4.70 2.34 -9.23
C GLY A 25 -3.93 2.73 -10.49
N ARG A 26 -4.12 3.98 -10.96
CA ARG A 26 -3.36 4.52 -12.09
C ARG A 26 -1.86 4.54 -11.79
N ASN A 27 -1.46 5.06 -10.62
CA ASN A 27 -0.05 5.14 -10.24
C ASN A 27 0.58 3.75 -10.08
N TRP A 28 -0.17 2.74 -9.61
CA TRP A 28 0.30 1.36 -9.59
C TRP A 28 0.52 0.78 -10.98
N TYR A 29 -0.40 1.04 -11.91
CA TYR A 29 -0.25 0.64 -13.29
C TYR A 29 0.99 1.28 -13.93
N GLU A 30 1.16 2.60 -13.75
CA GLU A 30 2.31 3.33 -14.28
C GLU A 30 3.62 2.91 -13.59
N LEU A 31 3.61 2.57 -12.29
CA LEU A 31 4.79 2.03 -11.60
C LEU A 31 5.28 0.69 -12.20
N MET A 32 4.36 -0.13 -12.71
CA MET A 32 4.72 -1.39 -13.36
C MET A 32 5.25 -1.17 -14.78
N ARG A 33 4.74 -0.16 -15.49
CA ARG A 33 5.08 0.11 -16.88
C ARG A 33 6.30 1.02 -17.02
N GLU A 34 6.29 2.16 -16.34
CA GLU A 34 7.27 3.25 -16.42
C GLU A 34 7.65 3.73 -14.99
N PRO A 35 8.36 2.89 -14.20
CA PRO A 35 8.63 3.15 -12.78
C PRO A 35 9.40 4.46 -12.53
N TYR A 36 10.40 4.74 -13.37
CA TYR A 36 11.23 5.95 -13.25
C TYR A 36 10.42 7.23 -13.41
N LEU A 37 9.66 7.34 -14.52
CA LEU A 37 8.84 8.52 -14.82
C LEU A 37 7.75 8.71 -13.77
N THR A 38 7.16 7.62 -13.29
CA THR A 38 6.10 7.66 -12.27
C THR A 38 6.63 8.17 -10.93
N ILE A 39 7.77 7.67 -10.46
CA ILE A 39 8.37 8.12 -9.20
C ILE A 39 8.85 9.58 -9.32
N LYS A 40 9.40 9.97 -10.47
CA LYS A 40 9.76 11.37 -10.75
C LYS A 40 8.54 12.28 -10.71
N ALA A 41 7.45 11.92 -11.40
CA ALA A 41 6.20 12.68 -11.39
C ALA A 41 5.56 12.76 -9.99
N LEU A 42 5.63 11.69 -9.20
CA LEU A 42 5.16 11.67 -7.80
C LEU A 42 5.99 12.62 -6.92
N ARG A 43 7.30 12.67 -7.13
CA ARG A 43 8.20 13.60 -6.42
C ARG A 43 7.94 15.05 -6.82
N GLU A 44 7.81 15.34 -8.12
CA GLU A 44 7.55 16.68 -8.66
C GLU A 44 6.18 17.23 -8.23
N SER A 45 5.14 16.39 -8.27
CA SER A 45 3.79 16.76 -7.82
C SER A 45 3.69 17.01 -6.31
N ARG A 46 4.69 16.58 -5.52
CA ARG A 46 4.73 16.65 -4.05
C ARG A 46 3.45 16.13 -3.37
N ASP A 47 2.73 15.21 -4.01
CA ASP A 47 1.51 14.64 -3.44
C ASP A 47 1.86 13.60 -2.37
N LYS A 48 2.06 14.10 -1.15
CA LYS A 48 2.35 13.29 0.04
C LYS A 48 1.32 12.19 0.28
N SER A 49 0.06 12.43 -0.08
CA SER A 49 -1.03 11.47 0.15
C SER A 49 -0.86 10.26 -0.78
N GLN A 50 -0.55 10.51 -2.05
CA GLN A 50 -0.33 9.45 -3.03
C GLN A 50 0.95 8.66 -2.76
N ILE A 51 2.05 9.33 -2.40
CA ILE A 51 3.29 8.66 -1.99
C ILE A 51 3.05 7.75 -0.78
N PHE A 52 2.31 8.26 0.22
CA PHE A 52 1.95 7.48 1.40
C PHE A 52 1.07 6.28 1.04
N LEU A 53 0.04 6.48 0.21
CA LEU A 53 -0.87 5.40 -0.22
C LEU A 53 -0.14 4.31 -1.01
N ILE A 54 0.77 4.68 -1.92
CA ILE A 54 1.59 3.73 -2.68
C ILE A 54 2.50 2.94 -1.73
N SER A 55 3.17 3.62 -0.78
CA SER A 55 4.03 2.96 0.20
C SER A 55 3.24 1.99 1.09
N LEU A 56 2.06 2.42 1.56
CA LEU A 56 1.18 1.62 2.37
C LEU A 56 0.64 0.40 1.61
N THR A 57 0.25 0.58 0.35
CA THR A 57 -0.23 -0.52 -0.50
C THR A 57 0.88 -1.46 -0.93
N ALA A 58 2.12 -0.98 -1.06
CA ALA A 58 3.27 -1.85 -1.31
C ALA A 58 3.52 -2.80 -0.14
N LEU A 59 3.22 -2.37 1.10
CA LEU A 59 3.29 -3.19 2.31
C LEU A 59 2.01 -4.00 2.60
N ALA A 60 0.92 -3.75 1.87
CA ALA A 60 -0.37 -4.40 2.11
C ALA A 60 -0.32 -5.93 2.06
N PRO A 61 0.44 -6.60 1.17
CA PRO A 61 0.53 -8.06 1.17
C PRO A 61 1.04 -8.62 2.50
N LEU A 62 2.04 -7.98 3.11
CA LEU A 62 2.58 -8.36 4.40
C LEU A 62 1.56 -8.16 5.53
N PHE A 63 0.91 -7.00 5.58
CA PHE A 63 -0.13 -6.72 6.58
C PHE A 63 -1.32 -7.67 6.46
N LEU A 64 -1.79 -7.94 5.24
CA LEU A 64 -2.87 -8.88 4.97
C LEU A 64 -2.50 -10.29 5.44
N TYR A 65 -1.28 -10.75 5.14
CA TYR A 65 -0.80 -12.04 5.63
C TYR A 65 -0.83 -12.12 7.16
N VAL A 66 -0.28 -11.10 7.84
CA VAL A 66 -0.23 -11.08 9.32
C VAL A 66 -1.63 -11.06 9.93
N ILE A 67 -2.54 -10.22 9.40
CA ILE A 67 -3.92 -10.14 9.88
C ILE A 67 -4.64 -11.46 9.67
N LEU A 68 -4.58 -12.02 8.47
CA LEU A 68 -5.22 -13.32 8.15
C LEU A 68 -4.64 -14.44 9.03
N ARG A 69 -3.34 -14.41 9.30
CA ARG A 69 -2.69 -15.39 10.16
C ARG A 69 -3.17 -15.28 11.60
N ILE A 70 -3.23 -14.07 12.16
CA ILE A 70 -3.76 -13.83 13.50
C ILE A 70 -5.20 -14.33 13.61
N ILE A 71 -6.05 -13.99 12.64
CA ILE A 71 -7.45 -14.44 12.60
C ILE A 71 -7.52 -15.97 12.56
N TYR A 72 -6.74 -16.61 11.68
CA TYR A 72 -6.70 -18.06 11.56
C TYR A 72 -6.24 -18.74 12.85
N ASP A 73 -5.18 -18.23 13.48
CA ASP A 73 -4.61 -18.81 14.69
C ASP A 73 -5.56 -18.68 15.88
N LEU A 74 -6.25 -17.54 16.02
CA LEU A 74 -7.29 -17.34 17.04
C LEU A 74 -8.50 -18.25 16.82
N ILE A 75 -8.96 -18.44 15.59
CA ILE A 75 -10.10 -19.31 15.27
C ILE A 75 -9.74 -20.78 15.50
N ARG A 76 -8.56 -21.22 15.06
CA ARG A 76 -8.19 -22.64 15.04
C ARG A 76 -7.57 -23.11 16.34
N TYR A 77 -6.64 -22.35 16.90
CA TYR A 77 -5.83 -22.76 18.05
C TYR A 77 -6.22 -22.04 19.34
N ARG A 78 -7.12 -21.04 19.29
CA ARG A 78 -7.53 -20.19 20.43
C ARG A 78 -6.36 -19.49 21.13
N SER A 79 -5.21 -19.43 20.49
CA SER A 79 -3.97 -18.85 20.97
C SER A 79 -3.12 -18.42 19.79
N LEU A 80 -2.29 -17.39 19.98
CA LEU A 80 -1.37 -16.91 18.97
C LEU A 80 -0.15 -17.83 18.91
N LEU A 81 -0.08 -18.65 17.86
CA LEU A 81 1.08 -19.48 17.60
C LEU A 81 2.09 -18.68 16.78
N ILE A 82 3.21 -18.32 17.40
CA ILE A 82 4.36 -17.68 16.74
C ILE A 82 5.13 -18.74 15.94
N VAL A 83 4.48 -19.33 14.93
CA VAL A 83 5.12 -20.30 14.04
C VAL A 83 5.42 -19.59 12.73
N THR A 84 6.66 -19.15 12.57
CA THR A 84 7.21 -18.69 11.29
C THR A 84 7.46 -19.88 10.37
N GLY A 85 6.38 -20.44 9.82
CA GLY A 85 6.45 -21.55 8.86
C GLY A 85 7.09 -21.15 7.52
N GLY A 86 7.34 -22.13 6.64
CA GLY A 86 7.95 -21.88 5.32
C GLY A 86 7.16 -20.86 4.47
N VAL A 87 5.84 -20.84 4.59
CA VAL A 87 4.96 -19.87 3.91
C VAL A 87 5.25 -18.43 4.35
N PHE A 88 5.52 -18.19 5.64
CA PHE A 88 5.89 -16.86 6.13
C PHE A 88 7.21 -16.40 5.52
N LYS A 89 8.23 -17.28 5.51
CA LYS A 89 9.53 -16.98 4.89
C LYS A 89 9.39 -16.63 3.41
N LEU A 90 8.58 -17.39 2.67
CA LEU A 90 8.30 -17.12 1.26
C LEU A 90 7.60 -15.76 1.07
N ALA A 91 6.59 -15.46 1.89
CA ALA A 91 5.88 -14.18 1.84
C ALA A 91 6.82 -12.99 2.11
N VAL A 92 7.67 -13.10 3.15
CA VAL A 92 8.67 -12.08 3.47
C VAL A 92 9.70 -11.94 2.36
N PHE A 93 10.14 -13.05 1.74
CA PHE A 93 11.08 -13.01 0.62
C PHE A 93 10.49 -12.28 -0.60
N ILE A 94 9.26 -12.63 -1.01
CA ILE A 94 8.57 -11.96 -2.13
C ILE A 94 8.37 -10.48 -1.81
N GLN A 95 7.93 -10.15 -0.59
CA GLN A 95 7.77 -8.77 -0.15
C GLN A 95 9.11 -8.00 -0.20
N GLY A 96 10.20 -8.66 0.20
CA GLY A 96 11.55 -8.10 0.11
C GLY A 96 11.94 -7.76 -1.32
N LEU A 97 11.69 -8.67 -2.28
CA LEU A 97 11.96 -8.41 -3.70
C LEU A 97 11.17 -7.20 -4.24
N ILE A 98 9.88 -7.08 -3.88
CA ILE A 98 9.05 -5.94 -4.27
C ILE A 98 9.64 -4.63 -3.71
N LEU A 99 10.01 -4.62 -2.44
CA LEU A 99 10.57 -3.43 -1.79
C LEU A 99 11.95 -3.06 -2.35
N VAL A 100 12.81 -4.04 -2.65
CA VAL A 100 14.11 -3.79 -3.30
C VAL A 100 13.91 -3.22 -4.69
N TYR A 101 12.99 -3.75 -5.48
CA TYR A 101 12.69 -3.24 -6.82
C TYR A 101 12.20 -1.78 -6.77
N LEU A 102 11.21 -1.48 -5.92
CA LEU A 102 10.71 -0.11 -5.76
C LEU A 102 11.78 0.81 -5.18
N GLY A 103 12.52 0.35 -4.17
CA GLY A 103 13.60 1.09 -3.52
C GLY A 103 14.73 1.45 -4.49
N TYR A 104 15.10 0.54 -5.39
CA TYR A 104 16.09 0.80 -6.43
C TYR A 104 15.67 1.97 -7.32
N TRP A 105 14.43 1.99 -7.79
CA TRP A 105 13.95 3.10 -8.64
C TRP A 105 13.82 4.41 -7.88
N VAL A 106 13.40 4.36 -6.61
CA VAL A 106 13.41 5.55 -5.74
C VAL A 106 14.83 6.10 -5.62
N ILE A 107 15.81 5.27 -5.26
CA ILE A 107 17.22 5.71 -5.14
C ILE A 107 17.70 6.32 -6.46
N LYS A 108 17.44 5.66 -7.59
CA LYS A 108 17.85 6.14 -8.91
C LYS A 108 17.28 7.53 -9.24
N VAL A 109 16.00 7.76 -8.98
CA VAL A 109 15.34 9.07 -9.20
C VAL A 109 15.89 10.17 -8.28
N PHE A 110 16.44 9.81 -7.12
CA PHE A 110 17.06 10.76 -6.19
C PHE A 110 18.56 10.97 -6.43
N GLN A 111 19.22 10.12 -7.23
CA GLN A 111 20.66 10.18 -7.53
C GLN A 111 20.99 10.81 -8.89
N GLU A 112 20.08 10.79 -9.86
CA GLU A 112 20.30 11.37 -11.19
C GLU A 112 20.11 12.90 -11.25
N GLU A 113 19.94 13.57 -10.11
CA GLU A 113 19.98 15.03 -9.91
C GLU A 113 21.02 15.39 -8.83
#